data_AF-A0A929F9L9-F1
#
_entry.id   AF-A0A929F9L9-F1
#
_cell.length_a   1.000
_cell.length_b   1.000
_cell.length_c   1.000
_cell.angle_alpha   90.00
_cell.angle_beta   90.00
_cell.angle_gamma   90.00
#
_symmetry.space_group_name_H-M   'P 1'
#
loop_
_entity.id
_entity.type
_entity.pdbx_description
1 polymer ?
#
loop_
_entity_poly.entity_id
_entity_poly.type
_entity_poly.pdbx_seq_one_letter_code
_entity_poly.pdbx_strand_id
1 'polypeptide(L)'
;MAFVSTKPILPHWLCENILLGTLPWQQGLCQPYSHFNHTYTLHDSYLLGTYQSAETYGETVLCFLWDTLWLPEATSRQVRHNEPVFLLIKATKTSGIALSEGTLPNPEKQPRRILKAEHVEVDDQTVLVIDDTQKNTMTIVFSGQLHFLAIDSKQQLLNLEIASQL
;
A
#
# COMPACT_ATOMS: atom_id res chain seq x y z
N MET A 1 10.39 -16.48 -4.59
CA MET A 1 9.93 -17.08 -3.32
C MET A 1 9.12 -16.02 -2.61
N ALA A 2 7.81 -16.23 -2.44
CA ALA A 2 6.93 -15.26 -1.76
C ALA A 2 6.85 -15.60 -0.27
N PHE A 3 6.94 -14.59 0.59
CA PHE A 3 6.78 -14.72 2.04
C PHE A 3 5.40 -14.18 2.44
N VAL A 4 4.68 -14.92 3.28
CA VAL A 4 3.34 -14.58 3.78
C VAL A 4 3.34 -14.65 5.30
N SER A 5 2.66 -13.69 5.95
CA SER A 5 2.62 -13.51 7.40
C SER A 5 1.25 -12.99 7.84
N THR A 6 0.76 -13.29 9.06
CA THR A 6 -0.58 -12.92 9.57
C THR A 6 -0.54 -12.78 11.10
N LYS A 7 -1.40 -12.07 11.84
CA LYS A 7 -2.75 -11.54 11.54
C LYS A 7 -2.78 -10.00 11.59
N PRO A 8 -3.63 -9.28 10.82
CA PRO A 8 -4.79 -9.75 10.05
C PRO A 8 -4.42 -10.71 8.92
N ILE A 9 -5.25 -11.73 8.69
CA ILE A 9 -5.04 -12.61 7.52
C ILE A 9 -5.40 -11.77 6.30
N LEU A 10 -4.41 -11.47 5.46
CA LEU A 10 -4.66 -11.05 4.09
C LEU A 10 -5.56 -12.13 3.45
N PRO A 11 -6.79 -11.82 3.00
CA PRO A 11 -7.71 -12.83 2.50
C PRO A 11 -7.08 -13.66 1.40
N HIS A 12 -7.35 -14.98 1.37
CA HIS A 12 -6.72 -15.89 0.41
C HIS A 12 -6.86 -15.39 -1.03
N TRP A 13 -8.06 -14.95 -1.40
CA TRP A 13 -8.36 -14.37 -2.71
C TRP A 13 -7.47 -13.16 -3.03
N LEU A 14 -7.17 -12.30 -2.05
CA LEU A 14 -6.35 -11.11 -2.26
C LEU A 14 -4.88 -11.48 -2.39
N CYS A 15 -4.40 -12.42 -1.56
CA CYS A 15 -3.06 -13.00 -1.69
C CYS A 15 -2.83 -13.64 -3.06
N GLU A 16 -3.76 -14.49 -3.54
CA GLU A 16 -3.72 -15.08 -4.88
C GLU A 16 -3.71 -14.01 -5.98
N ASN A 17 -4.59 -13.01 -5.91
CA ASN A 17 -4.66 -11.98 -6.95
C ASN A 17 -3.41 -11.07 -6.99
N ILE A 18 -2.73 -10.85 -5.86
CA ILE A 18 -1.41 -10.19 -5.85
C ILE A 18 -0.35 -11.10 -6.51
N LEU A 19 -0.27 -12.36 -6.10
CA LEU A 19 0.76 -13.30 -6.57
C LEU A 19 0.61 -13.69 -8.04
N LEU A 20 -0.61 -13.75 -8.56
CA LEU A 20 -0.93 -14.02 -9.96
C LEU A 20 -0.96 -12.74 -10.83
N GLY A 21 -0.82 -11.56 -10.23
CA GLY A 21 -0.84 -10.27 -10.93
C GLY A 21 -2.22 -9.88 -11.52
N THR A 22 -3.30 -10.53 -11.10
CA THR A 22 -4.65 -10.41 -11.70
C THR A 22 -5.49 -9.26 -11.12
N LEU A 23 -4.94 -8.45 -10.21
CA LEU A 23 -5.64 -7.29 -9.66
C LEU A 23 -5.99 -6.23 -10.74
N PRO A 24 -7.17 -5.59 -10.66
CA PRO A 24 -7.67 -4.67 -11.67
C PRO A 24 -7.02 -3.27 -11.57
N TRP A 25 -5.70 -3.19 -11.71
CA TRP A 25 -4.92 -1.94 -11.60
C TRP A 25 -5.41 -0.81 -12.52
N GLN A 26 -6.00 -1.14 -13.67
CA GLN A 26 -6.60 -0.19 -14.61
C GLN A 26 -7.87 0.52 -14.09
N GLN A 27 -8.46 0.02 -12.99
CA GLN A 27 -9.57 0.67 -12.26
C GLN A 27 -9.06 1.41 -11.00
N GLY A 28 -7.75 1.31 -10.71
CA GLY A 28 -7.10 2.05 -9.65
C GLY A 28 -6.66 3.45 -10.10
N LEU A 29 -6.14 4.21 -9.15
CA LEU A 29 -5.67 5.58 -9.34
C LEU A 29 -4.16 5.57 -9.63
N CYS A 30 -3.73 6.12 -10.77
CA CYS A 30 -2.32 6.24 -11.14
C CYS A 30 -1.85 7.70 -11.01
N GLN A 31 -1.03 8.01 -10.01
CA GLN A 31 -0.55 9.37 -9.71
C GLN A 31 0.74 9.36 -8.84
N PRO A 32 1.46 10.49 -8.71
CA PRO A 32 2.58 10.61 -7.76
C PRO A 32 2.16 10.48 -6.30
N TYR A 33 3.10 10.12 -5.41
CA TYR A 33 2.80 10.01 -3.97
C TYR A 33 2.42 11.37 -3.35
N SER A 34 3.00 12.48 -3.82
CA SER A 34 2.62 13.84 -3.41
C SER A 34 1.11 14.11 -3.54
N HIS A 35 0.51 13.75 -4.67
CA HIS A 35 -0.92 13.93 -4.91
C HIS A 35 -1.77 12.99 -4.05
N PHE A 36 -1.35 11.73 -3.88
CA PHE A 36 -2.03 10.80 -2.98
C PHE A 36 -2.03 11.31 -1.53
N ASN A 37 -0.86 11.69 -1.02
CA ASN A 37 -0.65 12.12 0.36
C ASN A 37 -1.27 13.49 0.70
N HIS A 38 -1.84 14.20 -0.28
CA HIS A 38 -2.63 15.40 -0.07
C HIS A 38 -4.09 15.10 0.33
N THR A 39 -4.65 13.99 -0.18
CA THR A 39 -6.06 13.61 0.03
C THR A 39 -6.20 12.41 0.97
N TYR A 40 -5.18 11.55 1.00
CA TYR A 40 -5.16 10.27 1.68
C TYR A 40 -3.92 10.15 2.56
N THR A 41 -3.97 9.28 3.57
CA THR A 41 -2.82 9.02 4.46
C THR A 41 -2.68 7.53 4.74
N LEU A 42 -1.46 7.11 5.09
CA LEU A 42 -1.17 5.78 5.63
C LEU A 42 -1.17 5.74 7.16
N HIS A 43 -1.43 6.87 7.85
CA HIS A 43 -1.49 6.92 9.30
C HIS A 43 -2.41 5.84 9.88
N ASP A 44 -1.98 5.22 10.99
CA ASP A 44 -2.66 4.13 11.71
C ASP A 44 -2.93 2.84 10.94
N SER A 45 -2.61 2.81 9.65
CA SER A 45 -2.75 1.63 8.80
C SER A 45 -1.70 0.59 9.16
N TYR A 46 -1.91 -0.66 8.75
CA TYR A 46 -1.00 -1.77 9.04
C TYR A 46 -0.43 -2.35 7.76
N LEU A 47 0.89 -2.37 7.60
CA LEU A 47 1.53 -3.11 6.51
C LEU A 47 1.27 -4.61 6.71
N LEU A 48 0.64 -5.26 5.73
CA LEU A 48 0.35 -6.70 5.75
C LEU A 48 1.37 -7.51 4.95
N GLY A 49 1.99 -6.90 3.94
CA GLY A 49 3.02 -7.56 3.15
C GLY A 49 3.58 -6.68 2.03
N THR A 50 4.76 -7.08 1.57
CA THR A 50 5.50 -6.49 0.44
C THR A 50 5.77 -7.61 -0.54
N TYR A 51 5.32 -7.44 -1.78
CA TYR A 51 5.33 -8.46 -2.82
C TYR A 51 6.12 -7.94 -4.02
N GLN A 52 7.09 -8.72 -4.48
CA GLN A 52 7.85 -8.42 -5.69
C GLN A 52 7.63 -9.51 -6.71
N SER A 53 7.29 -9.11 -7.93
CA SER A 53 7.18 -10.03 -9.05
C SER A 53 8.57 -10.37 -9.58
N ALA A 54 8.85 -11.67 -9.73
CA ALA A 54 10.08 -12.13 -10.35
C ALA A 54 10.06 -11.98 -11.88
N GLU A 55 8.87 -11.85 -12.48
CA GLU A 55 8.66 -11.87 -13.94
C GLU A 55 8.51 -10.46 -14.53
N THR A 56 7.96 -9.50 -13.78
CA THR A 56 7.68 -8.13 -14.29
C THR A 56 8.77 -7.09 -13.98
N TYR A 57 10.02 -7.54 -13.78
CA TYR A 57 11.23 -6.71 -13.70
C TYR A 57 11.08 -5.37 -12.95
N GLY A 58 10.93 -5.44 -11.62
CA GLY A 58 10.88 -4.26 -10.76
C GLY A 58 9.46 -3.73 -10.48
N GLU A 59 8.43 -4.57 -10.48
CA GLU A 59 7.17 -4.20 -9.81
C GLU A 59 7.19 -4.63 -8.34
N THR A 60 6.86 -3.68 -7.46
CA THR A 60 6.65 -3.90 -6.03
C THR A 60 5.21 -3.54 -5.68
N VAL A 61 4.48 -4.45 -5.05
CA VAL A 61 3.16 -4.21 -4.46
C VAL A 61 3.28 -4.21 -2.94
N LEU A 62 2.87 -3.12 -2.31
CA LEU A 62 2.58 -3.07 -0.88
C LEU A 62 1.10 -3.36 -0.65
N CYS A 63 0.78 -4.09 0.40
CA CYS A 63 -0.60 -4.25 0.86
C CYS A 63 -0.74 -3.79 2.31
N PHE A 64 -1.71 -2.91 2.57
CA PHE A 64 -2.05 -2.40 3.89
C PHE A 64 -3.48 -2.80 4.27
N LEU A 65 -3.72 -3.08 5.56
CA LEU A 65 -5.04 -2.86 6.15
C LEU A 65 -5.12 -1.35 6.40
N TRP A 66 -5.97 -0.67 5.64
CA TRP A 66 -6.05 0.77 5.59
C TRP A 66 -6.98 1.28 6.70
N ASP A 67 -6.54 2.26 7.49
CA ASP A 67 -7.40 2.83 8.53
C ASP A 67 -8.44 3.77 7.91
N THR A 68 -9.70 3.33 7.97
CA THR A 68 -10.83 4.01 7.34
C THR A 68 -11.24 5.31 8.04
N LEU A 69 -10.76 5.56 9.26
CA LEU A 69 -11.03 6.79 10.03
C LEU A 69 -10.52 8.05 9.32
N TRP A 70 -9.43 7.90 8.56
CA TRP A 70 -8.73 9.00 7.88
C TRP A 70 -9.18 9.24 6.43
N LEU A 71 -10.25 8.57 5.99
CA LEU A 71 -10.74 8.69 4.62
C LEU A 71 -11.59 9.97 4.42
N PRO A 72 -11.43 10.67 3.27
CA PRO A 72 -12.39 11.69 2.83
C PRO A 72 -13.82 11.15 2.82
N GLU A 73 -14.80 12.01 3.10
CA GLU A 73 -16.19 11.60 3.29
C GLU A 73 -16.78 10.87 2.08
N ALA A 74 -16.40 11.28 0.86
CA ALA A 74 -16.83 10.64 -0.37
C ALA A 74 -16.29 9.20 -0.53
N THR A 75 -15.08 8.91 -0.03
CA THR A 75 -14.52 7.56 0.02
C THR A 75 -15.07 6.77 1.22
N SER A 76 -15.19 7.39 2.41
CA SER A 76 -15.64 6.69 3.62
C SER A 76 -17.11 6.22 3.54
N ARG A 77 -18.00 6.97 2.86
CA ARG A 77 -19.39 6.56 2.57
C ARG A 77 -19.50 5.30 1.69
N GLN A 78 -18.45 4.94 0.95
CA GLN A 78 -18.40 3.69 0.16
C GLN A 78 -18.04 2.49 1.04
N VAL A 79 -17.41 2.72 2.20
CA VAL A 79 -17.00 1.68 3.14
C VAL A 79 -18.22 1.14 3.88
N ARG A 80 -18.45 -0.17 3.75
CA ARG A 80 -19.46 -0.87 4.55
C ARG A 80 -19.00 -0.91 6.01
N HIS A 81 -19.90 -0.55 6.93
CA HIS A 81 -19.58 -0.45 8.35
C HIS A 81 -19.00 -1.78 8.90
N ASN A 82 -17.86 -1.69 9.59
CA ASN A 82 -17.07 -2.80 10.14
C ASN A 82 -16.44 -3.77 9.13
N GLU A 83 -16.40 -3.46 7.83
CA GLU A 83 -15.62 -4.24 6.85
C GLU A 83 -14.18 -3.68 6.74
N PRO A 84 -13.15 -4.54 6.70
CA PRO A 84 -11.77 -4.09 6.48
C PRO A 84 -11.59 -3.62 5.03
N VAL A 85 -10.84 -2.53 4.87
CA VAL A 85 -10.42 -2.02 3.57
C VAL A 85 -8.93 -2.29 3.39
N PHE A 86 -8.56 -2.85 2.24
CA PHE A 86 -7.19 -3.10 1.85
C PHE A 86 -6.75 -2.03 0.86
N LEU A 87 -5.72 -1.26 1.19
CA LEU A 87 -5.05 -0.38 0.25
C LEU A 87 -3.83 -1.11 -0.32
N LEU A 88 -3.77 -1.20 -1.63
CA LEU A 88 -2.61 -1.70 -2.35
C LEU A 88 -1.92 -0.56 -3.10
N ILE A 89 -0.59 -0.52 -3.00
CA ILE A 89 0.25 0.46 -3.69
C ILE A 89 1.24 -0.31 -4.55
N LYS A 90 1.14 -0.17 -5.88
CA LYS A 90 2.09 -0.75 -6.82
C LYS A 90 3.06 0.31 -7.34
N ALA A 91 4.34 0.15 -7.03
CA ALA A 91 5.44 0.88 -7.64
C ALA A 91 6.00 0.09 -8.85
N THR A 92 6.08 0.75 -10.01
CA THR A 92 6.73 0.20 -11.21
C THR A 92 8.17 0.70 -11.31
N LYS A 93 9.07 -0.07 -11.96
CA LYS A 93 10.52 0.21 -12.04
C LYS A 93 11.19 0.47 -10.67
N THR A 94 10.84 -0.35 -9.68
CA THR A 94 11.51 -0.40 -8.38
C THR A 94 12.97 -0.81 -8.56
N SER A 95 13.89 0.02 -8.11
CA SER A 95 15.34 -0.24 -8.10
C SER A 95 15.82 -0.87 -6.79
N GLY A 96 15.10 -0.65 -5.67
CA GLY A 96 15.43 -1.26 -4.40
C GLY A 96 14.36 -1.11 -3.32
N ILE A 97 14.42 -2.00 -2.33
CA ILE A 97 13.69 -1.90 -1.06
C ILE A 97 14.70 -2.08 0.07
N ALA A 98 14.67 -1.18 1.05
CA ALA A 98 15.37 -1.33 2.31
C ALA A 98 14.35 -1.44 3.46
N LEU A 99 14.67 -2.27 4.45
CA LEU A 99 13.80 -2.57 5.59
C LEU A 99 14.68 -2.57 6.83
N SER A 100 14.34 -1.78 7.85
CA SER A 100 14.99 -1.95 9.16
C SER A 100 14.52 -3.25 9.84
N GLU A 101 15.25 -3.70 10.85
CA GLU A 101 14.96 -4.98 11.51
C GLU A 101 13.52 -5.03 12.06
N GLY A 102 12.77 -6.06 11.66
CA GLY A 102 11.39 -6.25 12.13
C GLY A 102 10.33 -5.36 11.48
N THR A 103 10.66 -4.59 10.44
CA THR A 103 9.68 -3.87 9.59
C THR A 103 8.71 -4.84 8.89
N LEU A 104 9.19 -6.03 8.51
CA LEU A 104 8.32 -7.07 7.96
C LEU A 104 7.37 -7.63 9.03
N PRO A 105 6.10 -7.87 8.70
CA PRO A 105 5.17 -8.53 9.60
C PRO A 105 5.70 -9.90 10.04
N ASN A 106 5.85 -10.11 11.34
CA ASN A 106 6.22 -11.41 11.91
C ASN A 106 4.93 -12.13 12.36
N PRO A 107 4.69 -13.41 12.00
CA PRO A 107 3.44 -14.09 12.32
C PRO A 107 3.11 -14.20 13.81
N GLU A 108 4.13 -14.12 14.67
CA GLU A 108 4.04 -14.23 16.13
C GLU A 108 3.86 -12.86 16.80
N LYS A 109 3.92 -11.76 16.04
CA LYS A 109 3.82 -10.39 16.55
C LYS A 109 2.61 -9.68 15.93
N GLN A 110 2.01 -8.77 16.68
CA GLN A 110 1.01 -7.88 16.11
C GLN A 110 1.66 -7.00 15.02
N PRO A 111 1.00 -6.81 13.85
CA PRO A 111 1.50 -5.89 12.85
C PRO A 111 1.48 -4.47 13.42
N ARG A 112 2.44 -3.67 12.96
CA ARG A 112 2.75 -2.37 13.54
C ARG A 112 1.98 -1.29 12.78
N ARG A 113 1.41 -0.33 13.50
CA ARG A 113 0.76 0.85 12.93
C ARG A 113 1.81 1.71 12.24
N ILE A 114 1.51 2.16 11.02
CA ILE A 114 2.26 3.18 10.32
C ILE A 114 2.04 4.52 11.03
N LEU A 115 3.14 5.20 11.37
CA LEU A 115 3.14 6.51 12.00
C LEU A 115 3.08 7.61 10.94
N LYS A 116 3.90 7.50 9.89
CA LYS A 116 3.93 8.45 8.77
C LYS A 116 4.46 7.78 7.51
N ALA A 117 4.20 8.43 6.38
CA ALA A 117 4.82 8.08 5.12
C ALA A 117 5.13 9.38 4.36
N GLU A 118 6.36 9.49 3.86
CA GLU A 118 6.90 10.67 3.19
C GLU A 118 7.69 10.26 1.95
N HIS A 119 7.91 11.19 1.03
CA HIS A 119 8.63 10.91 -0.20
C HIS A 119 9.57 12.05 -0.56
N VAL A 120 10.62 11.72 -1.32
CA VAL A 120 11.57 12.66 -1.90
C VAL A 120 11.81 12.25 -3.35
N GLU A 121 11.90 13.23 -4.24
CA GLU A 121 12.26 13.02 -5.65
C GLU A 121 13.71 13.49 -5.86
N VAL A 122 14.56 12.62 -6.43
CA VAL A 122 15.98 12.85 -6.69
C VAL A 122 16.37 12.14 -7.98
N ASP A 123 16.99 12.84 -8.94
CA ASP A 123 17.57 12.28 -10.17
C ASP A 123 16.66 11.25 -10.89
N ASP A 124 15.44 11.67 -11.22
CA ASP A 124 14.37 10.86 -11.85
C ASP A 124 13.91 9.61 -11.06
N GLN A 125 14.25 9.54 -9.77
CA GLN A 125 13.78 8.51 -8.84
C GLN A 125 12.91 9.12 -7.74
N THR A 126 11.84 8.41 -7.37
CA THR A 126 11.10 8.65 -6.14
C THR A 126 11.59 7.69 -5.06
N VAL A 127 11.91 8.25 -3.90
CA VAL A 127 12.16 7.52 -2.66
C VAL A 127 10.93 7.66 -1.78
N LEU A 128 10.20 6.57 -1.53
CA LEU A 128 9.10 6.51 -0.58
C LEU A 128 9.61 5.91 0.74
N VAL A 129 9.42 6.63 1.84
CA VAL A 129 9.83 6.24 3.20
C VAL A 129 8.57 6.10 4.06
N ILE A 130 8.41 4.95 4.70
CA ILE A 130 7.25 4.61 5.54
C ILE A 130 7.77 4.20 6.91
N ASP A 131 7.42 4.96 7.93
CA ASP A 131 7.83 4.73 9.32
C ASP A 131 6.69 4.14 10.15
N ASP A 132 7.00 3.15 10.98
CA ASP A 132 6.08 2.62 11.97
C ASP A 132 6.18 3.34 13.33
N THR A 133 5.17 3.10 14.17
CA THR A 133 5.08 3.56 15.57
C THR A 133 6.21 3.09 16.49
N GLN A 134 7.10 2.21 16.03
CA GLN A 134 8.27 1.71 16.75
C GLN A 134 9.58 2.16 16.10
N LYS A 135 9.55 3.18 15.22
CA LYS A 135 10.70 3.77 14.50
C LYS A 135 11.41 2.81 13.55
N ASN A 136 10.69 1.83 13.01
CA ASN A 136 11.17 0.98 11.92
C ASN A 136 10.74 1.60 10.60
N THR A 137 11.62 1.46 9.60
CA THR A 137 11.49 2.18 8.34
C THR A 137 11.54 1.20 7.18
N MET A 138 10.54 1.30 6.30
CA MET A 138 10.57 0.75 4.95
C MET A 138 10.88 1.88 3.97
N THR A 139 11.93 1.70 3.16
CA THR A 139 12.27 2.61 2.07
C THR A 139 12.14 1.88 0.74
N ILE A 140 11.50 2.50 -0.24
CA ILE A 140 11.35 1.98 -1.60
C ILE A 140 11.84 3.03 -2.57
N VAL A 141 12.73 2.63 -3.49
CA VAL A 141 13.28 3.49 -4.53
C VAL A 141 12.78 2.98 -5.88
N PHE A 142 12.21 3.88 -6.69
CA PHE A 142 11.61 3.54 -7.99
C PHE A 142 11.65 4.71 -8.97
N SER A 143 11.66 4.43 -10.28
CA SER A 143 11.63 5.43 -11.37
C SER A 143 10.41 5.30 -12.30
N GLY A 144 9.38 4.60 -11.82
CA GLY A 144 8.11 4.42 -12.51
C GLY A 144 6.95 5.10 -11.81
N GLN A 145 5.74 4.69 -12.16
CA GLN A 145 4.49 5.22 -11.61
C GLN A 145 4.04 4.44 -10.38
N LEU A 146 3.38 5.14 -9.45
CA LEU A 146 2.55 4.53 -8.40
C LEU A 146 1.12 4.33 -8.88
N HIS A 147 0.58 3.14 -8.61
CA HIS A 147 -0.84 2.82 -8.77
C HIS A 147 -1.42 2.49 -7.39
N PHE A 148 -2.57 3.06 -7.07
CA PHE A 148 -3.28 2.89 -5.81
C PHE A 148 -4.60 2.18 -6.07
N LEU A 149 -4.88 1.12 -5.32
CA LEU A 149 -6.10 0.34 -5.46
C LEU A 149 -6.65 0.03 -4.06
N ALA A 150 -7.86 0.50 -3.76
CA ALA A 150 -8.52 0.24 -2.50
C ALA A 150 -9.66 -0.76 -2.71
N ILE A 151 -9.69 -1.84 -1.92
CA ILE A 151 -10.65 -2.95 -2.07
C ILE A 151 -11.20 -3.36 -0.69
N ASP A 152 -12.50 -3.61 -0.57
CA ASP A 152 -13.08 -4.17 0.65
C ASP A 152 -12.95 -5.70 0.76
N SER A 153 -13.37 -6.26 1.90
CA SER A 153 -13.44 -7.72 2.15
C SER A 153 -14.27 -8.51 1.13
N LYS A 154 -15.20 -7.83 0.43
CA LYS A 154 -16.16 -8.37 -0.54
C LYS A 154 -15.72 -8.13 -1.99
N GLN A 155 -14.44 -7.78 -2.19
CA GLN A 155 -13.83 -7.55 -3.50
C GLN A 155 -14.40 -6.32 -4.24
N GLN A 156 -15.09 -5.42 -3.54
CA GLN A 156 -15.57 -4.17 -4.12
C GLN A 156 -14.44 -3.14 -4.14
N LEU A 157 -14.21 -2.55 -5.31
CA LEU A 157 -13.27 -1.42 -5.44
C LEU A 157 -13.90 -0.17 -4.84
N LEU A 158 -13.11 0.57 -4.06
CA LEU A 158 -13.45 1.91 -3.60
C LEU A 158 -12.95 2.92 -4.63
N ASN A 159 -13.79 3.88 -5.01
CA ASN A 159 -13.38 4.96 -5.89
C ASN A 159 -12.47 5.93 -5.10
N LEU A 160 -11.20 5.98 -5.50
CA LEU A 160 -10.23 6.95 -5.03
C LEU A 160 -10.30 8.19 -5.93
N GLU A 161 -10.34 9.36 -5.33
CA GLU A 161 -10.47 10.64 -6.04
C GLU A 161 -9.10 11.18 -6.44
N ILE A 162 -9.03 11.81 -7.61
CA ILE A 162 -7.89 12.65 -7.99
C ILE A 162 -8.00 13.93 -7.17
N ALA A 163 -6.92 14.32 -6.48
CA ALA A 163 -6.85 15.58 -5.77
C ALA A 163 -7.17 16.75 -6.72
N SER A 164 -8.30 17.43 -6.47
CA SER A 164 -8.64 18.64 -7.23
C SER A 164 -7.71 19.76 -6.80
N GLN A 165 -6.88 20.26 -7.72
CA GLN A 165 -6.07 21.45 -7.46
C GLN A 165 -7.01 22.66 -7.31
N LEU A 166 -7.05 23.23 -6.09
CA LEU A 166 -7.67 24.51 -5.75
C LEU A 166 -6.58 25.59 -5.60
#